data_AF-A0A931IUU5-F1
#
_entry.id   AF-A0A931IUU5-F1
#
_cell.length_a   1.000
_cell.length_b   1.000
_cell.length_c   1.000
_cell.angle_alpha   90.00
_cell.angle_beta   90.00
_cell.angle_gamma   90.00
#
_symmetry.space_group_name_H-M   'P 1'
#
loop_
_entity.id
_entity.type
_entity.pdbx_description
1 polymer ?
#
loop_
_entity_poly.entity_id
_entity_poly.type
_entity_poly.pdbx_seq_one_letter_code
_entity_poly.pdbx_strand_id
1 'polypeptide(L)'
;MASYSVEFERLWAQRAKDLGRDLTPDETKRLDGELFQAWIDAGRLDELIRTILANFGRDGGLIEIVELGHHLRETRDRARIDTLFRGLISRRVKAFHDWWPRAEEGHIGCMQAAARASAEAMDVYLEYFHSLDTLGLEAERDAVRAEALRFQQRLAPKHVLPKMPKKSTD
;
A
#
# COMPACT_ATOMS: atom_id res chain seq x y z
N MET A 1 -4.79 9.17 -20.46
CA MET A 1 -3.45 9.28 -19.83
C MET A 1 -2.81 7.90 -19.79
N ALA A 2 -1.49 7.80 -19.94
CA ALA A 2 -0.77 6.53 -19.85
C ALA A 2 -0.76 5.99 -18.40
N SER A 3 -0.77 4.67 -18.23
CA SER A 3 -0.57 4.02 -16.93
C SER A 3 0.88 4.18 -16.45
N TYR A 4 1.10 3.94 -15.16
CA TYR A 4 2.42 4.09 -14.56
C TYR A 4 3.46 3.19 -15.23
N SER A 5 3.11 1.92 -15.44
CA SER A 5 3.96 0.96 -16.15
C SER A 5 4.28 1.40 -17.58
N VAL A 6 3.29 1.90 -18.34
CA VAL A 6 3.52 2.34 -19.74
C VAL A 6 4.45 3.55 -19.79
N GLU A 7 4.30 4.49 -18.85
CA GLU A 7 5.16 5.66 -18.77
C GLU A 7 6.58 5.30 -18.31
N PHE A 8 6.70 4.37 -17.37
CA PHE A 8 7.98 3.81 -16.93
C PHE A 8 8.73 3.13 -18.08
N GLU A 9 8.08 2.21 -18.81
CA GLU A 9 8.67 1.53 -19.97
C GLU A 9 9.14 2.52 -21.04
N ARG A 10 8.35 3.57 -21.29
CA ARG A 10 8.73 4.62 -22.23
C ARG A 10 9.99 5.37 -21.78
N LEU A 11 10.06 5.75 -20.49
CA LEU A 11 11.22 6.44 -19.93
C LEU A 11 12.45 5.54 -19.90
N TRP A 12 12.27 4.26 -19.57
CA TRP A 12 13.32 3.26 -19.57
C TRP A 12 13.90 3.09 -20.97
N ALA A 13 13.04 2.89 -21.98
CA ALA A 13 13.47 2.73 -23.37
C ALA A 13 14.19 3.96 -23.91
N GLN A 14 13.71 5.16 -23.56
CA GLN A 14 14.36 6.42 -23.92
C GLN A 14 15.75 6.52 -23.28
N ARG A 15 15.87 6.24 -21.98
CA ARG A 15 17.13 6.30 -21.25
C ARG A 15 18.14 5.26 -21.75
N ALA A 16 17.67 4.04 -22.05
CA ALA A 16 18.52 2.97 -22.60
C ALA A 16 19.07 3.37 -23.98
N LYS A 17 18.22 3.97 -24.83
CA LYS A 17 18.63 4.49 -26.13
C LYS A 17 19.67 5.61 -26.01
N ASP A 18 19.46 6.54 -25.07
CA ASP A 18 20.38 7.67 -24.87
C ASP A 18 21.75 7.23 -24.34
N LEU A 19 21.80 6.15 -23.55
CA LEU A 19 23.04 5.55 -23.04
C LEU A 19 23.71 4.58 -24.04
N GLY A 20 22.99 4.14 -25.07
CA GLY A 20 23.46 3.09 -25.98
C GLY A 20 23.61 1.71 -25.33
N ARG A 21 22.98 1.50 -24.17
CA ARG A 21 22.99 0.24 -23.39
C ARG A 21 21.77 0.18 -22.48
N ASP A 22 21.47 -1.02 -21.97
CA ASP A 22 20.45 -1.18 -20.93
C ASP A 22 20.85 -0.51 -19.61
N LEU A 23 19.85 -0.12 -18.82
CA LEU A 23 20.05 0.46 -17.49
C LEU A 23 20.51 -0.63 -16.51
N THR A 24 21.38 -0.24 -15.58
CA THR A 24 21.69 -1.09 -14.43
C THR A 24 20.48 -1.19 -13.48
N PRO A 25 20.45 -2.16 -12.55
CA PRO A 25 19.40 -2.24 -11.54
C PRO A 25 19.24 -0.95 -10.72
N ASP A 26 20.35 -0.32 -10.34
CA ASP A 26 20.33 0.94 -9.57
C ASP A 26 19.79 2.11 -10.40
N GLU A 27 20.16 2.19 -11.69
CA GLU A 27 19.64 3.20 -12.61
C GLU A 27 18.14 3.02 -12.85
N THR A 28 17.68 1.77 -12.96
CA THR A 28 16.27 1.41 -13.11
C THR A 28 15.47 1.82 -11.87
N LYS A 29 15.98 1.51 -10.67
CA LYS A 29 15.35 1.91 -9.40
C LYS A 29 15.29 3.43 -9.24
N ARG A 30 16.35 4.14 -9.61
CA ARG A 30 16.36 5.60 -9.58
C ARG A 30 15.33 6.19 -10.54
N LEU A 31 15.24 5.65 -11.76
CA LEU A 31 14.26 6.09 -12.74
C LEU A 31 12.82 5.89 -12.24
N ASP A 32 12.56 4.80 -11.53
CA ASP A 32 11.25 4.52 -10.94
C ASP A 32 10.91 5.56 -9.87
N GLY A 33 11.83 5.84 -8.95
CA GLY A 33 11.67 6.91 -7.96
C GLY A 33 11.47 8.30 -8.58
N GLU A 34 12.22 8.63 -9.63
CA GLU A 34 12.06 9.88 -10.39
C GLU A 34 10.63 10.00 -10.99
N LEU A 35 10.12 8.92 -11.58
CA LEU A 35 8.76 8.89 -12.13
C LEU A 35 7.69 8.99 -11.03
N PHE A 36 7.87 8.26 -9.94
CA PHE A 36 6.96 8.29 -8.80
C PHE A 36 6.81 9.70 -8.24
N GLN A 37 7.93 10.37 -7.99
CA GLN A 37 7.94 11.76 -7.50
C GLN A 37 7.32 12.72 -8.51
N ALA A 38 7.63 12.58 -9.81
CA ALA A 38 7.04 13.42 -10.84
C ALA A 38 5.50 13.29 -10.90
N TRP A 39 4.96 12.11 -10.60
CA TRP A 39 3.52 11.90 -10.51
C TRP A 39 2.90 12.50 -9.25
N ILE A 40 3.61 12.47 -8.12
CA ILE A 40 3.21 13.20 -6.91
C ILE A 40 3.12 14.69 -7.23
N ASP A 41 4.16 15.27 -7.80
CA ASP A 41 4.23 16.70 -8.11
C ASP A 41 3.16 17.13 -9.14
N ALA A 42 2.80 16.23 -10.05
CA ALA A 42 1.71 16.43 -11.01
C ALA A 42 0.30 16.22 -10.42
N GLY A 43 0.18 15.88 -9.13
CA GLY A 43 -1.11 15.64 -8.47
C GLY A 43 -1.83 14.37 -8.92
N ARG A 44 -1.12 13.42 -9.54
CA ARG A 44 -1.67 12.15 -10.07
C ARG A 44 -1.89 11.09 -8.97
N LEU A 45 -2.37 11.54 -7.82
CA LEU A 45 -2.41 10.77 -6.57
C LEU A 45 -3.34 9.55 -6.68
N ASP A 46 -4.51 9.69 -7.31
CA ASP A 46 -5.44 8.56 -7.49
C ASP A 46 -4.88 7.48 -8.40
N GLU A 47 -4.08 7.85 -9.41
CA GLU A 47 -3.38 6.85 -10.22
C GLU A 47 -2.30 6.15 -9.40
N LEU A 48 -1.50 6.87 -8.61
CA LEU A 48 -0.47 6.28 -7.76
C LEU A 48 -1.07 5.30 -6.74
N ILE A 49 -2.19 5.66 -6.10
CA ILE A 49 -2.91 4.74 -5.21
C ILE A 49 -3.32 3.48 -5.97
N ARG A 50 -3.87 3.60 -7.18
CA ARG A 50 -4.24 2.42 -7.99
C ARG A 50 -3.02 1.56 -8.32
N THR A 51 -1.90 2.17 -8.69
CA THR A 51 -0.64 1.47 -8.99
C THR A 51 -0.13 0.70 -7.77
N ILE A 52 -0.05 1.36 -6.60
CA ILE A 52 0.40 0.73 -5.36
C ILE A 52 -0.53 -0.43 -4.98
N LEU A 53 -1.84 -0.23 -5.04
CA LEU A 53 -2.81 -1.27 -4.69
C LEU A 53 -2.78 -2.48 -5.66
N ALA A 54 -2.41 -2.26 -6.92
CA ALA A 54 -2.27 -3.32 -7.91
C ALA A 54 -0.95 -4.09 -7.75
N ASN A 55 0.15 -3.39 -7.54
CA ASN A 55 1.50 -3.98 -7.57
C ASN A 55 1.98 -4.43 -6.19
N PHE A 56 1.61 -3.70 -5.12
CA PHE A 56 2.09 -3.89 -3.75
C PHE A 56 0.97 -4.15 -2.75
N GLY A 57 -0.21 -4.50 -3.27
CA GLY A 57 -1.40 -4.75 -2.48
C GLY A 57 -1.25 -5.93 -1.51
N ARG A 58 -0.54 -6.99 -1.93
CA ARG A 58 -0.36 -8.21 -1.13
C ARG A 58 0.91 -8.20 -0.30
N ASP A 59 2.00 -7.63 -0.83
CA ASP A 59 3.32 -7.59 -0.22
C ASP A 59 4.21 -6.48 -0.82
N GLY A 60 5.32 -6.16 -0.15
CA GLY A 60 6.32 -5.19 -0.64
C GLY A 60 5.87 -3.72 -0.65
N GLY A 61 6.55 -2.90 -1.46
CA GLY A 61 6.18 -1.51 -1.74
C GLY A 61 6.23 -0.53 -0.56
N LEU A 62 6.96 -0.84 0.51
CA LEU A 62 6.91 -0.03 1.74
C LEU A 62 7.42 1.40 1.51
N ILE A 63 8.43 1.59 0.67
CA ILE A 63 8.99 2.92 0.36
C ILE A 63 7.93 3.77 -0.32
N GLU A 64 7.30 3.25 -1.36
CA GLU A 64 6.27 3.91 -2.16
C GLU A 64 5.02 4.22 -1.31
N ILE A 65 4.65 3.30 -0.40
CA ILE A 65 3.54 3.50 0.54
C ILE A 65 3.84 4.64 1.51
N VAL A 66 5.05 4.68 2.08
CA VAL A 66 5.46 5.72 3.04
C VAL A 66 5.61 7.07 2.36
N GLU A 67 6.21 7.13 1.17
CA GLU A 67 6.39 8.37 0.40
C GLU A 67 5.05 8.99 0.02
N LEU A 68 4.13 8.19 -0.55
CA LEU A 68 2.79 8.68 -0.86
C LEU A 68 2.01 9.01 0.42
N GLY A 69 2.12 8.18 1.47
CA GLY A 69 1.50 8.42 2.77
C GLY A 69 1.93 9.76 3.37
N HIS A 70 3.23 10.06 3.34
CA HIS A 70 3.80 11.33 3.79
C HIS A 70 3.24 12.51 3.00
N HIS A 71 3.25 12.44 1.66
CA HIS A 71 2.69 13.50 0.84
C HIS A 71 1.19 13.77 1.15
N LEU A 72 0.41 12.70 1.31
CA LEU A 72 -1.01 12.81 1.64
C LEU A 72 -1.26 13.41 3.03
N ARG A 73 -0.37 13.16 4.01
CA ARG A 73 -0.43 13.80 5.33
C ARG A 73 -0.13 15.29 5.25
N GLU A 74 0.93 15.67 4.55
CA GLU A 74 1.33 17.08 4.38
C GLU A 74 0.23 17.90 3.70
N THR A 75 -0.43 17.29 2.70
CA THR A 75 -1.58 17.91 2.00
C THR A 75 -2.91 17.73 2.72
N ARG A 76 -2.91 17.03 3.87
CA ARG A 76 -4.10 16.70 4.69
C ARG A 76 -5.24 16.04 3.91
N ASP A 77 -4.91 15.27 2.88
CA ASP A 77 -5.90 14.57 2.05
C ASP A 77 -6.36 13.26 2.70
N ARG A 78 -7.25 13.42 3.69
CA ARG A 78 -7.83 12.31 4.44
C ARG A 78 -8.48 11.25 3.54
N ALA A 79 -9.20 11.66 2.50
CA ALA A 79 -9.95 10.73 1.67
C ALA A 79 -9.01 9.75 0.93
N ARG A 80 -7.87 10.26 0.45
CA ARG A 80 -6.85 9.45 -0.22
C ARG A 80 -6.04 8.61 0.77
N ILE A 81 -5.75 9.12 1.98
CA ILE A 81 -5.16 8.32 3.08
C ILE A 81 -6.04 7.10 3.36
N ASP A 82 -7.33 7.31 3.58
CA ASP A 82 -8.27 6.23 3.86
C ASP A 82 -8.32 5.23 2.69
N THR A 83 -8.34 5.71 1.45
CA THR A 83 -8.38 4.86 0.26
C THR A 83 -7.13 3.98 0.13
N LEU A 84 -5.94 4.57 0.30
CA LEU A 84 -4.66 3.87 0.22
C LEU A 84 -4.56 2.80 1.30
N PHE A 85 -4.64 3.22 2.57
CA PHE A 85 -4.33 2.33 3.68
C PHE A 85 -5.39 1.26 3.92
N ARG A 86 -6.68 1.58 3.78
CA ARG A 86 -7.74 0.55 3.87
C ARG A 86 -7.64 -0.45 2.73
N GLY A 87 -7.29 0.02 1.53
CA GLY A 87 -7.05 -0.84 0.38
C GLY A 87 -5.91 -1.83 0.61
N LEU A 88 -4.81 -1.36 1.21
CA LEU A 88 -3.65 -2.20 1.55
C LEU A 88 -3.98 -3.18 2.68
N ILE A 89 -4.53 -2.70 3.81
CA ILE A 89 -4.92 -3.52 4.96
C ILE A 89 -5.82 -4.68 4.52
N SER A 90 -6.87 -4.38 3.74
CA SER A 90 -7.81 -5.42 3.29
C SER A 90 -7.12 -6.53 2.51
N ARG A 91 -6.13 -6.23 1.67
CA ARG A 91 -5.42 -7.22 0.86
C ARG A 91 -4.38 -7.99 1.67
N ARG A 92 -3.65 -7.33 2.57
CA ARG A 92 -2.62 -7.96 3.41
C ARG A 92 -3.20 -8.84 4.52
N VAL A 93 -4.27 -8.39 5.18
CA VAL A 93 -5.02 -9.21 6.14
C VAL A 93 -5.59 -10.46 5.45
N LYS A 94 -6.13 -10.30 4.23
CA LYS A 94 -6.54 -11.46 3.43
C LYS A 94 -5.38 -12.40 3.14
N ALA A 95 -4.22 -11.88 2.71
CA ALA A 95 -3.04 -12.71 2.45
C ALA A 95 -2.60 -13.50 3.68
N PHE A 96 -2.64 -12.90 4.88
CA PHE A 96 -2.40 -13.63 6.13
C PHE A 96 -3.40 -14.79 6.31
N HIS A 97 -4.70 -14.53 6.18
CA HIS A 97 -5.72 -15.54 6.39
C HIS A 97 -5.76 -16.62 5.29
N ASP A 98 -5.24 -16.35 4.09
CA ASP A 98 -5.08 -17.38 3.05
C ASP A 98 -4.04 -18.45 3.48
N TRP A 99 -3.04 -18.08 4.31
CA TRP A 99 -1.99 -18.99 4.79
C TRP A 99 -2.23 -19.55 6.20
N TRP A 100 -2.93 -18.79 7.05
CA TRP A 100 -3.08 -19.09 8.48
C TRP A 100 -3.61 -20.50 8.81
N PRO A 101 -4.66 -21.03 8.13
CA PRO A 101 -5.21 -22.34 8.51
C PRO A 101 -4.17 -23.48 8.45
N ARG A 102 -3.36 -23.51 7.39
CA ARG A 102 -2.30 -24.52 7.25
C ARG A 102 -1.10 -24.24 8.14
N ALA A 103 -0.84 -22.97 8.45
CA ALA A 103 0.19 -22.59 9.41
C ALA A 103 -0.17 -23.07 10.82
N GLU A 104 -1.44 -22.97 11.21
CA GLU A 104 -1.97 -23.42 12.50
C GLU A 104 -1.88 -24.95 12.66
N GLU A 105 -2.02 -25.69 11.56
CA GLU A 105 -1.78 -27.15 11.49
C GLU A 105 -0.29 -27.55 11.52
N GLY A 106 0.63 -26.58 11.53
CA GLY A 106 2.07 -26.83 11.64
C GLY A 106 2.84 -26.92 10.31
N HIS A 107 2.24 -26.52 9.19
CA HIS A 107 2.96 -26.50 7.91
C HIS A 107 3.98 -25.36 7.87
N ILE A 108 5.27 -25.69 8.01
CA ILE A 108 6.40 -24.75 8.14
C ILE A 108 6.39 -23.63 7.08
N GLY A 109 6.24 -23.97 5.80
CA GLY A 109 6.20 -22.96 4.73
C GLY A 109 5.02 -21.98 4.84
N CYS A 110 3.87 -22.46 5.33
CA CYS A 110 2.69 -21.60 5.55
C CYS A 110 2.88 -20.75 6.81
N MET A 111 3.58 -21.26 7.84
CA MET A 111 3.95 -20.46 9.01
C MET A 111 4.84 -19.28 8.63
N GLN A 112 5.85 -19.51 7.79
CA GLN A 112 6.72 -18.44 7.30
C GLN A 112 5.93 -17.42 6.46
N ALA A 113 5.09 -17.88 5.54
CA ALA A 113 4.27 -17.01 4.70
C ALA A 113 3.26 -16.19 5.53
N ALA A 114 2.60 -16.82 6.50
CA ALA A 114 1.68 -16.14 7.42
C ALA A 114 2.41 -15.13 8.31
N ALA A 115 3.60 -15.46 8.83
CA ALA A 115 4.40 -14.52 9.61
C ALA A 115 4.79 -13.28 8.79
N ARG A 116 5.25 -13.47 7.55
CA ARG A 116 5.57 -12.37 6.63
C ARG A 116 4.34 -11.51 6.33
N ALA A 117 3.22 -12.12 5.94
CA ALA A 117 1.99 -11.39 5.66
C ALA A 117 1.45 -10.64 6.89
N SER A 118 1.62 -11.21 8.09
CA SER A 118 1.27 -10.53 9.34
C SER A 118 2.14 -9.31 9.59
N ALA A 119 3.46 -9.40 9.38
CA ALA A 119 4.36 -8.26 9.52
C ALA A 119 4.01 -7.14 8.54
N GLU A 120 3.84 -7.48 7.25
CA GLU A 120 3.50 -6.53 6.20
C GLU A 120 2.13 -5.87 6.44
N ALA A 121 1.15 -6.57 7.02
CA ALA A 121 -0.13 -5.98 7.41
C ALA A 121 0.04 -5.00 8.58
N MET A 122 0.87 -5.34 9.57
CA MET A 122 1.14 -4.50 10.73
C MET A 122 1.88 -3.20 10.36
N ASP A 123 2.81 -3.24 9.41
CA ASP A 123 3.48 -2.04 8.91
C ASP A 123 2.47 -1.04 8.33
N VAL A 124 1.48 -1.52 7.57
CA VAL A 124 0.43 -0.67 7.00
C VAL A 124 -0.53 -0.15 8.07
N TYR A 125 -0.88 -0.97 9.07
CA TYR A 125 -1.67 -0.49 10.21
C TYR A 125 -0.94 0.64 10.96
N LEU A 126 0.37 0.50 11.19
CA LEU A 126 1.18 1.49 11.87
C LEU A 126 1.24 2.81 11.08
N GLU A 127 1.48 2.72 9.77
CA GLU A 127 1.55 3.91 8.90
C GLU A 127 0.19 4.62 8.81
N TYR A 128 -0.91 3.87 8.78
CA TYR A 128 -2.25 4.45 8.81
C TYR A 128 -2.56 5.11 10.15
N PHE A 129 -2.22 4.45 11.27
CA PHE A 129 -2.34 5.01 12.61
C PHE A 129 -1.58 6.34 12.72
N HIS A 130 -0.31 6.35 12.28
CA HIS A 130 0.53 7.54 12.30
C HIS A 130 -0.05 8.67 11.42
N SER A 131 -0.68 8.33 10.30
CA SER A 131 -1.35 9.28 9.44
C SER A 131 -2.56 9.93 10.10
N LEU A 132 -3.39 9.15 10.80
CA LEU A 132 -4.54 9.68 11.51
C LEU A 132 -4.13 10.53 12.72
N ASP A 133 -3.06 10.10 13.42
CA ASP A 133 -2.49 10.83 14.55
C ASP A 133 -1.94 12.21 14.14
N THR A 134 -1.16 12.25 13.05
CA THR A 134 -0.65 13.52 12.46
C THR A 134 -1.78 14.47 12.05
N LEU A 135 -2.94 13.93 11.65
CA LEU A 135 -4.10 14.73 11.28
C LEU A 135 -4.98 15.15 12.47
N GLY A 136 -4.73 14.64 13.68
CA GLY A 136 -5.53 14.90 14.87
C GLY A 136 -6.86 14.13 14.91
N LEU A 137 -6.97 13.01 14.20
CA LEU A 137 -8.19 12.21 14.06
C LEU A 137 -8.22 11.08 15.12
N GLU A 138 -8.37 11.45 16.39
CA GLU A 138 -8.22 10.53 17.52
C GLU A 138 -9.17 9.34 17.48
N ALA A 139 -10.45 9.57 17.18
CA ALA A 139 -11.46 8.51 17.16
C ALA A 139 -11.17 7.46 16.08
N GLU A 140 -10.80 7.89 14.88
CA GLU A 140 -10.43 7.02 13.78
C GLU A 140 -9.10 6.30 14.05
N ARG A 141 -8.12 7.01 14.61
CA ARG A 141 -6.83 6.45 15.02
C ARG A 141 -7.02 5.30 16.02
N ASP A 142 -7.86 5.51 17.04
CA ASP A 142 -8.14 4.52 18.06
C ASP A 142 -8.92 3.32 17.50
N ALA A 143 -9.82 3.55 16.53
CA ALA A 143 -10.48 2.47 15.81
C ALA A 143 -9.49 1.62 15.00
N VAL A 144 -8.53 2.23 14.30
CA VAL A 144 -7.46 1.52 13.58
C VAL A 144 -6.58 0.72 14.53
N ARG A 145 -6.22 1.29 15.68
CA ARG A 145 -5.47 0.58 16.73
C ARG A 145 -6.23 -0.65 17.23
N ALA A 146 -7.53 -0.51 17.51
CA ALA A 146 -8.35 -1.62 17.96
C ALA A 146 -8.47 -2.72 16.89
N GLU A 147 -8.58 -2.34 15.61
CA GLU A 147 -8.58 -3.28 14.49
C GLU A 147 -7.25 -4.05 14.38
N ALA A 148 -6.13 -3.33 14.47
CA ALA A 148 -4.78 -3.93 14.44
C ALA A 148 -4.57 -4.93 15.59
N LEU A 149 -4.97 -4.58 16.82
CA LEU A 149 -4.87 -5.48 17.98
C LEU A 149 -5.72 -6.75 17.82
N ARG A 150 -6.92 -6.63 17.24
CA ARG A 150 -7.76 -7.80 16.93
C ARG A 150 -7.14 -8.69 15.87
N PHE A 151 -6.54 -8.09 14.84
CA PHE A 151 -5.80 -8.82 13.82
C PHE A 151 -4.58 -9.55 14.42
N GLN A 152 -3.83 -8.93 15.33
CA GLN A 152 -2.71 -9.59 16.03
C GLN A 152 -3.16 -10.80 16.87
N GLN A 153 -4.35 -10.74 17.46
CA GLN A 153 -4.98 -11.87 18.14
C GLN A 153 -5.48 -12.95 17.17
N ARG A 154 -5.28 -12.76 15.86
CA ARG A 154 -5.69 -13.67 14.78
C ARG A 154 -7.19 -13.91 14.73
N LEU A 155 -7.96 -13.02 15.34
CA LEU A 155 -9.41 -13.07 15.31
C LEU A 155 -9.85 -12.75 13.88
N ALA A 156 -10.73 -13.59 13.33
CA ALA A 156 -11.30 -13.35 12.01
C ALA A 156 -11.91 -11.93 11.95
N PRO A 157 -11.75 -11.22 10.81
CA PRO A 157 -12.24 -9.85 10.69
C PRO A 157 -13.76 -9.82 10.87
N LYS A 158 -14.24 -9.27 12.00
CA LYS A 158 -15.61 -8.73 12.04
C LYS A 158 -15.53 -7.42 11.27
N HIS A 159 -16.40 -7.18 10.29
CA HIS A 159 -16.51 -5.86 9.66
C HIS A 159 -16.83 -4.81 10.75
N VAL A 160 -15.83 -4.09 11.25
CA VAL A 160 -16.03 -3.08 12.31
C VAL A 160 -16.35 -1.71 11.69
N LEU A 161 -16.06 -1.50 10.41
CA LEU A 161 -16.28 -0.20 9.77
C LEU A 161 -17.28 -0.28 8.61
N PRO A 162 -18.15 0.74 8.47
CA PRO A 162 -19.14 0.77 7.41
C PRO A 162 -18.46 0.66 6.06
N LYS A 163 -18.97 -0.24 5.21
CA LYS A 163 -18.56 -0.33 3.80
C LYS A 163 -18.74 1.06 3.18
N MET A 164 -17.75 1.55 2.46
CA MET A 164 -17.88 2.79 1.70
C MET A 164 -19.17 2.72 0.87
N PRO A 165 -19.96 3.81 0.81
CA PRO A 165 -21.14 3.84 -0.04
C PRO A 165 -20.69 3.54 -1.46
N LYS A 166 -21.30 2.51 -2.06
CA LYS A 166 -21.16 2.28 -3.50
C LYS A 166 -21.68 3.56 -4.17
N LYS A 167 -20.87 4.18 -5.03
CA LYS A 167 -21.37 5.23 -5.92
C LYS A 167 -22.63 4.68 -6.59
N SER A 168 -23.76 5.32 -6.33
CA SER A 168 -24.97 5.13 -7.11
C SER A 168 -24.64 5.56 -8.53
N THR A 169 -24.54 4.59 -9.42
CA THR A 169 -24.76 4.85 -10.84
C THR A 169 -26.25 5.09 -11.00
N ASP A 170 -26.62 6.36 -11.09
CA ASP A 170 -27.75 6.89 -11.87
C ASP A 170 -27.41 8.34 -12.23
#